data_AF-A0A7S3P7M4-F1
#
_entry.id   AF-A0A7S3P7M4-F1
#
_cell.length_a   1.000
_cell.length_b   1.000
_cell.length_c   1.000
_cell.angle_alpha   90.00
_cell.angle_beta   90.00
_cell.angle_gamma   90.00
#
_symmetry.space_group_name_H-M   'P 1'
#
loop_
_entity.id
_entity.type
_entity.pdbx_description
1 polymer ?
#
loop_
_entity_poly.entity_id
_entity_poly.type
_entity_poly.pdbx_seq_one_letter_code
_entity_poly.pdbx_strand_id
1 'polypeptide(L)'
;ARELMWEKGGPGSWAPDYREQYMLENEEWRFDRIPEIIDGKNVADFVDPEILKRLEELEKEEEQIVSEMEAAKMGEEADSDLDSEEEAAFEAIKERKKIIMTRKEAVQTQNKPMMPHSVRGKGKALDIDNIKKT
;
A
#
# COMPACT_ATOMS: atom_id res chain seq x y z
N ALA A 1 -44.76 -2.01 -30.96
CA ALA A 1 -44.66 -1.50 -29.57
C ALA A 1 -46.02 -1.42 -28.88
N ARG A 2 -47.00 -0.66 -29.40
CA ARG A 2 -48.33 -0.49 -28.76
C ARG A 2 -49.09 -1.81 -28.57
N GLU A 3 -49.20 -2.65 -29.59
CA GLU A 3 -49.93 -3.93 -29.49
C GLU A 3 -49.24 -4.93 -28.53
N LEU A 4 -47.91 -5.08 -28.66
CA LEU A 4 -47.08 -5.91 -27.77
C LEU A 4 -47.21 -5.50 -26.29
N MET A 5 -47.35 -4.20 -26.02
CA MET A 5 -47.57 -3.66 -24.68
C MET A 5 -48.92 -4.10 -24.11
N TRP A 6 -49.99 -4.04 -24.89
CA TRP A 6 -51.32 -4.52 -24.45
C TRP A 6 -51.33 -6.02 -24.19
N GLU A 7 -50.59 -6.80 -24.97
CA GLU A 7 -50.43 -8.25 -24.78
C GLU A 7 -49.63 -8.58 -23.52
N LYS A 8 -48.56 -7.84 -23.23
CA LYS A 8 -47.67 -8.07 -22.07
C LYS A 8 -48.11 -7.39 -20.76
N GLY A 9 -49.39 -7.01 -20.64
CA GLY A 9 -49.98 -6.51 -19.39
C GLY A 9 -50.40 -5.03 -19.38
N GLY A 10 -50.30 -4.34 -20.51
CA GLY A 10 -50.83 -2.98 -20.70
C GLY A 10 -49.99 -1.85 -20.08
N PRO A 11 -50.52 -0.61 -20.08
CA PRO A 11 -49.84 0.57 -19.56
C PRO A 11 -49.54 0.49 -18.07
N GLY A 12 -48.26 0.66 -17.72
CA GLY A 12 -47.76 0.60 -16.34
C GLY A 12 -47.19 -0.76 -15.94
N SER A 13 -47.47 -1.85 -16.68
CA SER A 13 -46.92 -3.18 -16.40
C SER A 13 -45.76 -3.57 -17.32
N TRP A 14 -45.76 -3.09 -18.57
CA TRP A 14 -44.70 -3.38 -19.55
C TRP A 14 -43.96 -2.11 -19.96
N ALA A 15 -42.63 -2.17 -19.93
CA ALA A 15 -41.74 -1.14 -20.45
C ALA A 15 -40.80 -1.77 -21.51
N PRO A 16 -40.60 -1.13 -22.67
CA PRO A 16 -39.63 -1.59 -23.66
C PRO A 16 -38.20 -1.41 -23.14
N ASP A 17 -37.34 -2.41 -23.33
CA ASP A 17 -35.89 -2.24 -23.13
C ASP A 17 -35.26 -1.72 -24.42
N TYR A 18 -34.73 -0.50 -24.37
CA TYR A 18 -34.11 0.14 -25.54
C TYR A 18 -32.83 -0.55 -25.99
N ARG A 19 -32.20 -1.36 -25.12
CA ARG A 19 -30.98 -2.12 -25.43
C ARG A 19 -31.22 -3.22 -26.47
N GLU A 20 -32.46 -3.70 -26.61
CA GLU A 20 -32.84 -4.68 -27.64
C GLU A 20 -32.61 -4.16 -29.07
N GLN A 21 -32.56 -2.83 -29.25
CA GLN A 21 -32.40 -2.19 -30.56
C GLN A 21 -30.94 -1.89 -30.94
N TYR A 22 -29.98 -2.17 -30.05
CA TYR A 22 -28.58 -1.84 -30.30
C TYR A 22 -27.96 -2.78 -31.34
N MET A 23 -27.31 -2.17 -32.34
CA MET A 23 -26.54 -2.88 -33.36
C MET A 23 -25.07 -2.93 -32.91
N LEU A 24 -24.71 -4.03 -32.25
CA LEU A 24 -23.35 -4.32 -31.80
C LEU A 24 -22.72 -5.41 -32.68
N GLU A 25 -21.40 -5.52 -32.62
CA GLU A 25 -20.68 -6.60 -33.31
C GLU A 25 -21.06 -7.99 -32.75
N ASN A 26 -21.23 -8.09 -31.44
CA ASN A 26 -21.79 -9.26 -30.78
C ASN A 26 -23.12 -8.90 -30.11
N GLU A 27 -24.16 -9.62 -30.50
CA GLU A 27 -25.52 -9.51 -29.99
C GLU A 27 -25.67 -9.87 -28.50
N GLU A 28 -24.77 -10.69 -27.96
CA GLU A 28 -24.79 -11.10 -26.55
C GLU A 28 -24.46 -9.93 -25.61
N TRP A 29 -23.63 -8.99 -26.05
CA TRP A 29 -23.17 -7.86 -25.24
C TRP A 29 -24.24 -6.79 -25.03
N ARG A 30 -25.38 -6.86 -25.72
CA ARG A 30 -26.45 -5.84 -25.65
C ARG A 30 -26.96 -5.59 -24.23
N PHE A 31 -26.95 -6.61 -23.39
CA PHE A 31 -27.47 -6.54 -22.02
C PHE A 31 -26.39 -6.41 -20.94
N ASP A 32 -25.12 -6.33 -21.33
CA ASP A 32 -24.01 -6.16 -20.40
C ASP A 32 -24.09 -4.81 -19.69
N ARG A 33 -23.61 -4.77 -18.44
CA ARG A 33 -23.60 -3.56 -17.62
C ARG A 33 -22.28 -2.83 -17.77
N ILE A 34 -22.34 -1.61 -18.30
CA ILE A 34 -21.17 -0.73 -18.45
C ILE A 34 -20.87 -0.06 -17.10
N PRO A 35 -19.65 -0.18 -16.56
CA PRO A 35 -19.25 0.57 -15.37
C PRO A 35 -19.10 2.06 -15.70
N GLU A 36 -19.60 2.94 -14.84
CA GLU A 36 -19.53 4.39 -15.03
C GLU A 36 -18.40 5.03 -14.23
N ILE A 37 -18.15 4.55 -13.00
CA ILE A 37 -17.17 5.13 -12.07
C ILE A 37 -16.30 4.02 -11.49
N ILE A 38 -14.98 4.21 -11.55
CA ILE A 38 -13.97 3.36 -10.90
C ILE A 38 -12.98 4.29 -10.19
N ASP A 39 -12.71 4.04 -8.91
CA ASP A 39 -11.78 4.82 -8.07
C ASP A 39 -12.02 6.34 -8.09
N GLY A 40 -13.30 6.74 -8.15
CA GLY A 40 -13.71 8.15 -8.20
C GLY A 40 -13.45 8.84 -9.55
N LYS A 41 -13.04 8.11 -10.58
CA LYS A 41 -12.85 8.59 -11.95
C LYS A 41 -13.94 8.04 -12.86
N ASN A 42 -14.32 8.81 -13.88
CA ASN A 42 -15.30 8.40 -14.88
C ASN A 42 -14.63 7.48 -15.91
N VAL A 43 -15.26 6.35 -16.24
CA VAL A 43 -14.71 5.38 -17.21
C VAL A 43 -14.76 5.91 -18.64
N ALA A 44 -15.78 6.68 -19.02
CA ALA A 44 -15.96 7.19 -20.38
C ALA A 44 -14.83 8.13 -20.82
N ASP A 45 -14.18 8.81 -19.88
CA ASP A 45 -13.02 9.69 -20.14
C ASP A 45 -11.78 8.90 -20.61
N PHE A 46 -11.74 7.58 -20.35
CA PHE A 46 -10.63 6.69 -20.69
C PHE A 46 -10.96 5.69 -21.80
N VAL A 47 -12.07 5.88 -22.54
CA VAL A 47 -12.41 5.00 -23.67
C VAL A 47 -11.81 5.57 -24.96
N ASP A 48 -10.70 4.98 -25.40
CA ASP A 48 -10.01 5.35 -26.65
C ASP A 48 -9.54 4.09 -27.41
N PRO A 49 -9.74 3.99 -28.74
CA PRO A 49 -9.27 2.84 -29.53
C PRO A 49 -7.74 2.64 -29.50
N GLU A 50 -6.96 3.70 -29.28
CA GLU A 50 -5.50 3.66 -29.23
C GLU A 50 -4.94 3.63 -27.79
N ILE A 51 -5.77 3.41 -26.77
CA ILE A 51 -5.35 3.48 -25.37
C ILE A 51 -4.18 2.54 -25.04
N LEU A 52 -4.13 1.36 -25.66
CA LEU A 52 -3.05 0.39 -25.45
C LEU A 52 -1.70 0.93 -25.94
N LYS A 53 -1.70 1.67 -27.06
CA LYS A 53 -0.48 2.26 -27.61
C LYS A 53 0.03 3.39 -26.71
N ARG A 54 -0.88 4.25 -26.24
CA ARG A 54 -0.53 5.31 -25.28
C ARG A 54 -0.02 4.75 -23.96
N LEU A 55 -0.57 3.62 -23.52
CA LEU A 55 -0.10 2.91 -22.33
C LEU A 55 1.32 2.37 -22.53
N GLU A 56 1.62 1.74 -23.67
CA GLU A 56 2.96 1.24 -23.98
C GLU A 56 4.01 2.36 -24.06
N GLU A 57 3.65 3.52 -24.61
CA GLU A 57 4.51 4.71 -24.64
C GLU A 57 4.80 5.22 -23.21
N LEU A 58 3.77 5.31 -22.36
CA LEU A 58 3.90 5.72 -20.96
C LEU A 58 4.76 4.74 -20.14
N GLU A 59 4.57 3.43 -20.30
CA GLU A 59 5.35 2.42 -19.58
C GLU A 59 6.85 2.52 -19.91
N LYS A 60 7.20 2.81 -21.17
CA LYS A 60 8.61 3.03 -21.58
C LYS A 60 9.21 4.30 -20.98
N GLU A 61 8.42 5.37 -20.89
CA GLU A 61 8.85 6.60 -20.23
C GLU A 61 9.05 6.37 -18.72
N GLU A 62 8.13 5.67 -18.07
CA GLU A 62 8.25 5.33 -16.64
C GLU A 62 9.46 4.43 -16.36
N GLU A 63 9.73 3.44 -17.20
CA GLU A 63 10.90 2.56 -17.06
C GLU A 63 12.21 3.35 -17.17
N GLN A 64 12.30 4.31 -18.11
CA GLN A 64 13.45 5.20 -18.21
C GLN A 64 13.62 6.03 -16.93
N ILE A 65 12.55 6.65 -16.46
CA ILE A 65 12.57 7.47 -15.23
C ILE A 65 12.98 6.64 -14.02
N VAL A 66 12.45 5.43 -13.87
CA VAL A 66 12.82 4.53 -12.77
C VAL A 66 14.28 4.12 -12.87
N SER A 67 14.78 3.78 -14.07
CA SER A 67 16.19 3.41 -14.26
C SER A 67 17.14 4.57 -13.93
N GLU A 68 16.76 5.81 -14.28
CA GLU A 68 17.51 7.02 -13.95
C GLU A 68 17.48 7.30 -12.45
N MET A 69 16.31 7.16 -11.80
CA MET A 69 16.19 7.29 -10.34
C MET A 69 16.99 6.23 -9.60
N GLU A 70 16.99 4.98 -10.07
CA GLU A 70 17.76 3.89 -9.48
C GLU A 70 19.27 4.11 -9.67
N ALA A 71 19.70 4.56 -10.84
CA ALA A 71 21.10 4.92 -11.10
C ALA A 71 21.54 6.12 -10.23
N ALA A 72 20.68 7.13 -10.09
CA ALA A 72 20.93 8.27 -9.20
C ALA A 72 21.04 7.83 -7.74
N LYS A 73 20.14 6.95 -7.29
CA LYS A 73 20.15 6.40 -5.92
C LYS A 73 21.34 5.48 -5.65
N MET A 74 21.83 4.76 -6.66
CA MET A 74 23.05 3.96 -6.55
C MET A 74 24.33 4.82 -6.52
N GLY A 75 24.29 6.00 -7.13
CA GLY A 75 25.35 7.02 -7.07
C GLY A 75 25.28 7.92 -5.83
N GLU A 76 24.13 7.98 -5.17
CA GLU A 76 23.93 8.59 -3.86
C GLU A 76 24.42 7.61 -2.79
N GLU A 77 25.74 7.38 -2.77
CA GLU A 77 26.43 6.97 -1.55
C GLU A 77 25.98 7.98 -0.49
N ALA A 78 25.35 7.51 0.59
CA ALA A 78 24.80 8.38 1.61
C ALA A 78 25.93 9.32 2.03
N ASP A 79 25.85 10.58 1.59
CA ASP A 79 26.80 11.61 1.96
C ASP A 79 26.50 11.87 3.42
N SER A 80 27.06 10.99 4.26
CA SER A 80 27.02 11.14 5.68
C SER A 80 27.84 12.39 5.92
N ASP A 81 27.15 13.50 6.17
CA ASP A 81 27.76 14.72 6.72
C ASP A 81 28.50 14.46 8.06
N LEU A 82 28.46 13.20 8.56
CA LEU A 82 29.16 12.70 9.72
C LEU A 82 30.58 12.26 9.34
N ASP A 83 31.55 12.77 10.09
CA ASP A 83 32.92 12.24 10.01
C ASP A 83 32.97 10.80 10.58
N SER A 84 34.02 10.04 10.23
CA SER A 84 34.19 8.65 10.64
C SER A 84 34.14 8.45 12.17
N GLU A 85 34.56 9.47 12.94
CA GLU A 85 34.46 9.47 14.41
C GLU A 85 33.00 9.62 14.90
N GLU A 86 32.19 10.43 14.22
CA GLU A 86 30.79 10.66 14.56
C GLU A 86 29.92 9.44 14.23
N GLU A 87 30.22 8.73 13.15
CA GLU A 87 29.59 7.46 12.80
C GLU A 87 29.85 6.38 13.86
N ALA A 88 31.11 6.24 14.29
CA ALA A 88 31.48 5.31 15.35
C ALA A 88 30.78 5.64 16.69
N ALA A 89 30.67 6.94 17.00
CA ALA A 89 29.93 7.39 18.18
C ALA A 89 28.42 7.07 18.07
N PHE A 90 27.82 7.29 16.90
CA PHE A 90 26.42 6.99 16.65
C PHE A 90 26.12 5.48 16.80
N GLU A 91 26.98 4.63 16.25
CA GLU A 91 26.83 3.17 16.36
C GLU A 91 26.94 2.72 17.83
N ALA A 92 27.91 3.24 18.58
CA ALA A 92 28.03 2.98 20.01
C ALA A 92 26.79 3.43 20.82
N ILE A 93 26.20 4.58 20.48
CA ILE A 93 24.96 5.08 21.11
C ILE A 93 23.78 4.14 20.77
N LYS A 94 23.68 3.71 19.51
CA LYS A 94 22.61 2.82 19.03
C LYS A 94 22.67 1.47 19.72
N GLU A 95 23.86 0.87 19.83
CA GLU A 95 24.07 -0.38 20.58
C GLU A 95 23.68 -0.23 22.05
N ARG A 96 24.15 0.85 22.69
CA ARG A 96 23.85 1.10 24.10
C ARG A 96 22.36 1.29 24.33
N LYS A 97 21.67 2.00 23.44
CA LYS A 97 20.21 2.19 23.47
C LYS A 97 19.48 0.86 23.32
N LYS A 98 19.93 -0.01 22.40
CA LYS A 98 19.36 -1.36 22.22
C LYS A 98 19.47 -2.19 23.50
N ILE A 99 20.64 -2.19 24.16
CA ILE A 99 20.85 -2.88 25.44
C ILE A 99 19.92 -2.33 26.55
N ILE A 100 19.71 -1.02 26.59
CA ILE A 100 18.81 -0.40 27.59
C ILE A 100 17.35 -0.81 27.34
N MET A 101 16.91 -0.85 26.07
CA MET A 101 15.55 -1.26 25.69
C MET A 101 15.29 -2.72 26.07
N THR A 102 16.19 -3.65 25.69
CA THR A 102 16.03 -5.07 26.03
C THR A 102 16.03 -5.29 27.54
N ARG A 103 16.88 -4.55 28.29
CA ARG A 103 16.86 -4.58 29.76
C ARG A 103 15.55 -4.06 30.34
N LYS A 104 14.99 -2.99 29.77
CA LYS A 104 13.71 -2.42 30.22
C LYS A 104 12.58 -3.44 30.02
N GLU A 105 12.52 -4.07 28.86
CA GLU A 105 11.55 -5.12 28.55
C GLU A 105 11.68 -6.32 29.49
N ALA A 106 12.91 -6.79 29.74
CA ALA A 106 13.17 -7.90 30.65
C ALA A 106 12.80 -7.59 32.11
N VAL A 107 12.90 -6.32 32.53
CA VAL A 107 12.53 -5.87 33.88
C VAL A 107 11.04 -5.51 33.99
N GLN A 108 10.34 -5.37 32.86
CA GLN A 108 8.94 -4.98 32.81
C GLN A 108 8.06 -6.12 33.34
N THR A 109 7.34 -5.86 34.42
CA THR A 109 6.44 -6.84 35.03
C THR A 109 5.10 -6.84 34.31
N GLN A 110 4.66 -8.00 33.83
CA GLN A 110 3.29 -8.18 33.33
C GLN A 110 2.39 -8.53 34.53
N ASN A 111 1.31 -7.76 34.72
CA ASN A 111 0.27 -7.96 35.74
C ASN A 111 0.68 -7.85 37.23
N LYS A 112 1.84 -7.27 37.54
CA LYS A 112 2.30 -7.02 38.94
C LYS A 112 2.91 -5.63 39.09
N PRO A 113 2.72 -4.94 40.22
CA PRO A 113 3.34 -3.63 40.46
C PRO A 113 4.86 -3.75 40.58
N MET A 114 5.59 -2.77 40.05
CA MET A 114 7.04 -2.68 40.23
C MET A 114 7.38 -2.43 41.71
N MET A 115 8.28 -3.24 42.26
CA MET A 115 8.77 -3.05 43.63
C MET A 115 9.65 -1.79 43.73
N PRO A 116 9.46 -0.93 44.76
CA PRO A 116 10.24 0.28 44.92
C PRO A 116 11.72 -0.02 45.19
N HIS A 117 12.61 0.84 44.70
CA HIS A 117 14.05 0.60 44.78
C HIS A 117 14.57 0.54 46.23
N SER A 118 13.92 1.26 47.16
CA SER A 118 14.29 1.28 48.59
C SER A 118 14.07 -0.06 49.31
N VAL A 119 13.10 -0.85 48.84
CA VAL A 119 12.75 -2.16 49.43
C VAL A 119 13.46 -3.29 48.68
N ARG A 120 13.76 -3.08 47.39
CA ARG A 120 14.53 -4.03 46.57
C ARG A 120 16.00 -3.98 46.99
N GLY A 121 16.49 -5.03 47.65
CA GLY A 121 17.92 -5.18 47.96
C GLY A 121 18.79 -5.02 46.70
N LYS A 122 20.08 -4.67 46.88
CA LYS A 122 21.03 -4.53 45.75
C LYS A 122 21.14 -5.88 45.01
N GLY A 123 20.36 -6.05 43.95
CA GLY A 123 20.45 -7.20 43.08
C GLY A 123 21.81 -7.22 42.39
N LYS A 124 22.35 -8.42 42.16
CA LYS A 124 23.52 -8.61 41.30
C LYS A 124 23.20 -8.01 39.92
N ALA A 125 24.17 -7.34 39.30
CA ALA A 125 24.01 -6.83 37.94
C ALA A 125 23.60 -8.01 37.04
N LEU A 126 22.55 -7.83 36.23
CA LEU A 126 22.22 -8.82 35.21
C LEU A 126 23.35 -8.79 34.18
N ASP A 127 24.05 -9.91 34.01
CA ASP A 127 25.16 -10.04 33.06
C ASP A 127 24.62 -9.92 31.63
N ILE A 128 24.66 -8.70 31.09
CA ILE A 128 24.23 -8.34 29.74
C ILE A 128 25.09 -8.98 28.64
N ASP A 129 26.29 -9.49 28.99
CA ASP A 129 27.21 -10.15 28.06
C ASP A 129 26.69 -11.51 27.59
N ASN A 130 25.75 -12.13 28.32
CA ASN A 130 25.16 -13.42 27.95
C ASN A 130 23.96 -13.31 27.01
N ILE A 131 23.45 -12.09 26.75
CA ILE A 131 22.34 -11.82 25.82
C ILE A 131 22.84 -11.65 24.38
N LYS A 132 24.13 -11.31 24.18
CA LYS A 132 24.75 -11.17 22.85
C LYS A 132 25.05 -12.52 22.16
N LYS A 133 24.75 -13.67 22.80
CA LYS A 133 25.23 -15.01 22.39
C LYS A 133 24.16 -15.98 21.87
N THR A 134 22.93 -15.50 21.66
CA THR A 134 21.82 -16.22 21.00
C THR A 134 21.23 -15.34 19.93
#